data_AF-A0A239QZD0-F1
#
_entry.id   AF-A0A239QZD0-F1
#
_cell.length_a   1.000
_cell.length_b   1.000
_cell.length_c   1.000
_cell.angle_alpha   90.00
_cell.angle_beta   90.00
_cell.angle_gamma   90.00
#
_symmetry.space_group_name_H-M   'P 1'
#
loop_
_entity.id
_entity.type
_entity.pdbx_description
1 polymer ?
#
loop_
_entity_poly.entity_id
_entity_poly.type
_entity_poly.pdbx_seq_one_letter_code
_entity_poly.pdbx_strand_id
1 'polypeptide(L)'
;MDQSELKSKARGYRTEVYILSMLIWFAFKIWGGESVQTPSAIGGFFTIFFYAIDSWLWYWVASRHRDFMPSFFAGTSGFRFLLAIAICAIYYMVVGSSAMLTFLMVFLTYYLVLLIHHSIFFVRISNRL
;
A
#
# COMPACT_ATOMS: atom_id res chain seq x y z
N MET A 1 8.90 3.48 -24.63
CA MET A 1 9.27 4.30 -23.47
C MET A 1 10.65 3.88 -23.00
N ASP A 2 11.59 4.80 -22.83
CA ASP A 2 12.96 4.46 -22.43
C ASP A 2 13.00 3.96 -20.97
N GLN A 3 13.87 3.00 -20.67
CA GLN A 3 14.03 2.38 -19.35
C GLN A 3 14.41 3.41 -18.27
N SER A 4 15.08 4.49 -18.66
CA SER A 4 15.44 5.61 -17.79
C SER A 4 14.20 6.40 -17.33
N GLU A 5 13.24 6.61 -18.23
CA GLU A 5 12.00 7.36 -18.01
C GLU A 5 11.02 6.57 -17.12
N LEU A 6 10.95 5.24 -17.32
CA LEU A 6 10.23 4.31 -16.46
C LEU A 6 10.74 4.32 -15.02
N LYS A 7 12.07 4.25 -14.83
CA LYS A 7 12.70 4.32 -13.50
C LYS A 7 12.51 5.67 -12.81
N SER A 8 12.45 6.77 -13.57
CA SER A 8 12.17 8.11 -13.03
C SER A 8 10.74 8.20 -12.51
N LYS A 9 9.75 7.82 -13.32
CA LYS A 9 8.33 7.84 -12.93
C LYS A 9 8.01 6.89 -11.78
N ALA A 10 8.58 5.69 -11.77
CA ALA A 10 8.42 4.75 -10.66
C ALA A 10 9.00 5.28 -9.33
N ARG A 11 10.09 6.06 -9.39
CA ARG A 11 10.64 6.73 -8.20
C ARG A 11 9.76 7.87 -7.71
N GLY A 12 9.22 8.70 -8.60
CA GLY A 12 8.29 9.78 -8.22
C GLY A 12 7.07 9.23 -7.49
N TYR A 13 6.49 8.15 -8.01
CA TYR A 13 5.34 7.48 -7.41
C TYR A 13 5.62 6.85 -6.03
N ARG A 14 6.82 6.30 -5.79
CA ARG A 14 7.23 5.88 -4.44
C ARG A 14 7.25 7.04 -3.45
N THR A 15 7.77 8.19 -3.88
CA THR A 15 7.82 9.37 -3.03
C THR A 15 6.42 9.90 -2.71
N GLU A 16 5.49 9.87 -3.67
CA GLU A 16 4.09 10.26 -3.46
C GLU A 16 3.40 9.41 -2.37
N VAL A 17 3.55 8.08 -2.40
CA VAL A 17 2.98 7.20 -1.36
C VAL A 17 3.58 7.50 0.01
N TYR A 18 4.89 7.73 0.09
CA TYR A 18 5.53 8.07 1.36
C TYR A 18 5.05 9.40 1.91
N ILE A 19 4.96 10.43 1.06
CA ILE A 19 4.43 11.74 1.45
C ILE A 19 2.98 11.59 1.93
N LEU A 20 2.11 10.92 1.17
CA LEU A 20 0.72 10.70 1.56
C LEU A 20 0.59 9.93 2.88
N SER A 21 1.39 8.86 3.05
CA SER A 21 1.38 8.08 4.29
C SER A 21 1.84 8.91 5.50
N MET A 22 2.86 9.76 5.33
CA MET A 22 3.33 10.69 6.36
C MET A 22 2.29 11.77 6.67
N LEU A 23 1.61 12.32 5.65
CA LEU A 23 0.55 13.31 5.83
C LEU A 23 -0.65 12.73 6.59
N ILE A 24 -1.08 11.52 6.25
CA ILE A 24 -2.18 10.84 6.97
C ILE A 24 -1.75 10.55 8.42
N TRP A 25 -0.51 10.10 8.62
CA TRP A 25 0.01 9.87 9.97
C TRP A 25 0.05 11.16 10.79
N PHE A 26 0.51 12.25 10.19
CA PHE A 26 0.56 13.56 10.83
C PHE A 26 -0.84 14.11 11.13
N ALA A 27 -1.80 13.95 10.21
CA ALA A 27 -3.19 14.34 10.43
C ALA A 27 -3.82 13.57 11.60
N PHE A 28 -3.64 12.24 11.66
CA PHE A 28 -4.09 11.44 12.79
C PHE A 28 -3.35 11.76 14.08
N LYS A 29 -2.11 12.25 14.02
CA LYS A 29 -1.38 12.67 15.21
C LYS A 29 -1.89 14.00 15.79
N ILE A 30 -2.31 14.95 14.95
CA ILE A 30 -2.81 16.25 15.40
C ILE A 30 -4.30 16.17 15.78
N TRP A 31 -5.11 15.51 14.94
CA TRP A 31 -6.57 15.52 15.08
C TRP A 31 -7.12 14.25 15.71
N GLY A 32 -6.32 13.18 15.77
CA GLY A 32 -6.72 11.91 16.34
C GLY A 32 -6.33 11.78 17.81
N GLY A 33 -7.21 11.13 18.58
CA GLY A 33 -6.90 10.72 19.95
C GLY A 33 -5.88 9.58 20.03
N GLU A 34 -5.48 9.19 21.23
CA GLU A 34 -4.51 8.10 21.44
C GLU A 34 -4.94 6.78 20.81
N SER A 35 -6.26 6.51 20.75
CA SER A 35 -6.83 5.30 20.19
C SER A 35 -6.58 5.10 18.70
N VAL A 36 -6.25 6.16 17.94
CA VAL A 36 -5.95 6.05 16.50
C VAL A 36 -4.46 5.97 16.19
N GLN A 37 -3.58 6.25 17.16
CA GLN A 37 -2.14 6.30 16.91
C GLN A 37 -1.56 4.91 16.58
N THR A 38 -1.92 3.89 17.36
CA THR A 38 -1.48 2.51 17.10
C THR A 38 -2.00 1.97 15.76
N PRO A 39 -3.31 2.07 15.45
CA PRO A 39 -3.81 1.72 14.11
C PRO A 39 -3.14 2.48 12.97
N SER A 40 -2.85 3.78 13.17
CA SER A 40 -2.21 4.64 12.18
C SER A 40 -0.77 4.21 11.90
N ALA A 41 0.00 3.87 12.95
CA ALA A 41 1.34 3.33 12.80
C ALA A 41 1.36 2.01 12.03
N ILE A 42 0.43 1.08 12.34
CA ILE A 42 0.30 -0.20 11.65
C ILE A 42 -0.10 0.01 10.18
N GLY A 43 -1.09 0.86 9.90
CA GLY A 43 -1.54 1.16 8.55
C GLY A 43 -0.45 1.84 7.70
N GLY A 44 0.29 2.78 8.29
CA GLY A 44 1.44 3.40 7.65
C GLY A 44 2.54 2.40 7.32
N PHE A 45 2.92 1.54 8.28
CA PHE A 45 3.92 0.51 8.06
C PHE A 45 3.50 -0.48 6.97
N PHE A 46 2.26 -0.96 7.03
CA PHE A 46 1.68 -1.83 6.00
C PHE A 46 1.77 -1.20 4.61
N THR A 47 1.43 0.08 4.48
CA THR A 47 1.42 0.81 3.21
C THR A 47 2.83 0.91 2.63
N ILE A 48 3.79 1.34 3.44
CA ILE A 48 5.20 1.50 3.07
C ILE A 48 5.81 0.16 2.65
N PHE A 49 5.60 -0.86 3.49
CA PHE A 49 6.15 -2.20 3.28
C PHE A 49 5.58 -2.85 2.03
N PHE A 50 4.25 -2.84 1.87
CA PHE A 50 3.60 -3.42 0.71
C PHE A 50 4.04 -2.72 -0.58
N TYR A 51 4.09 -1.39 -0.59
CA TYR A 51 4.47 -0.64 -1.78
C TYR A 51 5.95 -0.84 -2.16
N ALA A 52 6.84 -0.98 -1.17
CA ALA A 52 8.25 -1.28 -1.40
C ALA A 52 8.44 -2.66 -2.04
N ILE A 53 7.74 -3.68 -1.52
CA ILE A 53 7.77 -5.04 -2.07
C ILE A 53 7.18 -5.06 -3.47
N ASP A 54 5.98 -4.51 -3.66
CA ASP A 54 5.30 -4.52 -4.96
C ASP A 54 6.13 -3.83 -6.04
N SER A 55 6.73 -2.67 -5.72
CA SER A 55 7.64 -1.96 -6.64
C SER A 55 8.88 -2.78 -7.01
N TRP A 56 9.47 -3.46 -6.04
CA TRP A 56 10.66 -4.29 -6.27
C TRP A 56 10.32 -5.53 -7.10
N LEU A 57 9.23 -6.20 -6.76
CA LEU A 57 8.74 -7.39 -7.42
C LEU A 57 8.30 -7.06 -8.87
N TRP A 58 7.67 -5.90 -9.09
CA TRP A 58 7.34 -5.38 -10.42
C TRP A 58 8.61 -5.16 -11.28
N TYR A 59 9.64 -4.52 -10.72
CA TYR A 59 10.91 -4.31 -11.43
C TYR A 59 11.59 -5.65 -11.78
N TRP A 60 11.56 -6.61 -10.86
CA TRP A 60 12.13 -7.93 -11.07
C TRP A 60 11.38 -8.73 -12.15
N VAL A 61 10.05 -8.77 -12.11
CA VAL A 61 9.23 -9.45 -13.12
C VAL A 61 9.36 -8.77 -14.50
N ALA A 62 9.30 -7.44 -14.55
CA ALA A 62 9.43 -6.70 -15.82
C ALA A 62 10.81 -6.87 -16.48
N SER A 63 11.87 -7.11 -15.70
CA SER A 63 13.23 -7.29 -16.21
C SER A 63 13.57 -8.72 -16.64
N ARG A 64 12.91 -9.75 -16.07
CA ARG A 64 13.20 -11.16 -16.38
C ARG A 64 12.10 -11.91 -17.11
N HIS A 65 10.84 -11.56 -16.89
CA HIS A 65 9.68 -12.41 -17.20
C HIS A 65 8.45 -11.58 -17.58
N ARG A 66 8.52 -10.87 -18.72
CA ARG A 66 7.47 -9.94 -19.16
C ARG A 66 6.10 -10.61 -19.38
N ASP A 67 6.10 -11.89 -19.77
CA ASP A 67 4.88 -12.66 -20.03
C ASP A 67 4.06 -12.97 -18.76
N PHE A 68 4.67 -12.84 -17.58
CA PHE A 68 4.03 -13.14 -16.29
C PHE A 68 3.39 -11.92 -15.61
N MET A 69 3.43 -10.74 -16.23
CA MET A 69 2.82 -9.53 -15.67
C MET A 69 1.34 -9.71 -15.28
N PRO A 70 0.46 -10.33 -16.09
CA PRO A 70 -0.95 -10.48 -15.73
C PRO A 70 -1.17 -11.33 -14.47
N SER A 71 -0.49 -12.48 -14.38
CA SER A 71 -0.55 -13.36 -13.21
C SER A 71 0.06 -12.73 -11.96
N PHE A 72 1.14 -11.96 -12.14
CA PHE A 72 1.76 -11.18 -11.08
C PHE A 72 0.77 -10.18 -10.47
N PHE A 73 0.08 -9.39 -11.29
CA PHE A 73 -0.90 -8.40 -10.78
C PHE A 73 -2.09 -9.04 -10.06
N ALA A 74 -2.60 -10.17 -10.57
CA ALA A 74 -3.65 -10.91 -9.88
C ALA A 74 -3.16 -11.44 -8.52
N GLY A 75 -1.92 -11.96 -8.48
CA GLY A 75 -1.29 -12.46 -7.26
C GLY A 75 -1.02 -11.38 -6.22
N THR A 76 -0.46 -10.23 -6.60
CA THR A 76 -0.16 -9.15 -5.66
C THR A 76 -1.42 -8.52 -5.08
N SER A 77 -2.47 -8.36 -5.89
CA SER A 77 -3.77 -7.85 -5.40
C SER A 77 -4.41 -8.80 -4.38
N GLY A 78 -4.43 -10.11 -4.67
CA GLY A 78 -4.95 -11.13 -3.75
C GLY A 78 -4.13 -11.24 -2.47
N PHE A 79 -2.80 -11.25 -2.59
CA PHE A 79 -1.89 -11.30 -1.45
C PHE A 79 -2.08 -10.09 -0.52
N ARG A 80 -2.24 -8.89 -1.08
CA ARG A 80 -2.53 -7.66 -0.30
C ARG A 80 -3.77 -7.81 0.57
N PHE A 81 -4.83 -8.34 -0.03
CA PHE A 81 -6.11 -8.51 0.66
C PHE A 81 -6.00 -9.56 1.77
N LEU A 82 -5.35 -10.70 1.50
CA LEU A 82 -5.08 -11.73 2.51
C LEU A 82 -4.20 -11.20 3.66
N LEU A 83 -3.17 -10.42 3.33
CA LEU A 83 -2.29 -9.81 4.32
C LEU A 83 -3.05 -8.77 5.18
N ALA A 84 -3.93 -7.97 4.57
CA ALA A 84 -4.79 -7.04 5.30
C ALA A 84 -5.72 -7.79 6.27
N ILE A 85 -6.35 -8.89 5.82
CA ILE A 85 -7.17 -9.74 6.69
C ILE A 85 -6.35 -10.33 7.84
N ALA A 86 -5.14 -10.83 7.56
CA ALA A 86 -4.26 -11.38 8.57
C ALA A 86 -3.89 -10.34 9.64
N ILE A 87 -3.57 -9.11 9.23
CA ILE A 87 -3.28 -8.00 10.16
C ILE A 87 -4.51 -7.68 11.01
N CYS A 88 -5.70 -7.59 10.40
CA CYS A 88 -6.96 -7.39 11.12
C CYS A 88 -7.21 -8.50 12.15
N ALA A 89 -7.00 -9.76 11.77
CA ALA A 89 -7.17 -10.90 12.67
C ALA A 89 -6.17 -10.87 13.84
N ILE A 90 -4.89 -10.57 13.57
CA ILE A 90 -3.86 -10.44 14.59
C ILE A 90 -4.21 -9.29 15.55
N TYR A 91 -4.61 -8.13 15.03
CA TYR A 91 -4.99 -6.99 15.86
C TYR A 91 -6.20 -7.32 16.75
N TYR A 92 -7.21 -7.99 16.20
CA TYR A 92 -8.37 -8.45 16.95
C TYR A 92 -7.98 -9.42 18.08
N MET A 93 -7.07 -10.37 17.82
CA MET A 93 -6.61 -11.32 18.84
C MET A 93 -5.81 -10.64 19.97
N VAL A 94 -5.07 -9.57 19.67
CA VAL A 94 -4.22 -8.87 20.65
C VAL A 94 -5.01 -7.84 21.47
N VAL A 95 -5.86 -7.03 20.81
CA VAL A 95 -6.52 -5.87 21.43
C VAL A 95 -7.99 -6.14 21.77
N GLY A 96 -8.59 -7.15 21.14
CA GLY A 96 -10.00 -7.49 21.32
C GLY A 96 -10.95 -6.66 20.44
N SER A 97 -12.25 -6.88 20.63
CA SER A 97 -13.32 -6.33 19.77
C SER A 97 -13.57 -4.84 19.96
N SER A 98 -13.30 -4.29 21.15
CA SER A 98 -13.65 -2.92 21.52
C SER A 98 -12.93 -1.84 20.70
N ALA A 99 -11.68 -2.09 20.30
CA ALA A 99 -10.88 -1.18 19.48
C ALA A 99 -10.90 -1.52 17.98
N MET A 100 -11.59 -2.60 17.59
CA MET A 100 -11.54 -3.14 16.23
C MET A 100 -12.15 -2.18 15.20
N LEU A 101 -13.26 -1.52 15.53
CA LEU A 101 -13.92 -0.60 14.60
C LEU A 101 -13.04 0.63 14.31
N THR A 102 -12.41 1.19 15.34
CA THR A 102 -11.43 2.28 15.20
C THR A 102 -10.24 1.83 14.36
N PHE A 103 -9.71 0.64 14.63
CA PHE A 103 -8.62 0.07 13.85
C PHE A 103 -8.99 -0.08 12.37
N LEU A 104 -10.15 -0.67 12.09
CA LEU A 104 -10.64 -0.87 10.72
C LEU A 104 -10.81 0.46 9.99
N MET A 105 -11.38 1.50 10.60
CA MET A 105 -11.57 2.81 9.95
C MET A 105 -10.23 3.47 9.60
N VAL A 106 -9.28 3.47 10.53
CA VAL A 106 -7.94 4.04 10.30
C VAL A 106 -7.19 3.22 9.26
N PHE A 107 -7.15 1.90 9.40
CA PHE A 107 -6.47 1.01 8.47
C PHE A 107 -7.07 1.08 7.06
N LEU A 108 -8.41 1.17 6.96
CA LEU A 108 -9.11 1.34 5.69
C LEU A 108 -8.70 2.62 4.96
N THR A 109 -8.45 3.70 5.71
CA THR A 109 -8.01 4.98 5.12
C THR A 109 -6.68 4.80 4.39
N TYR A 110 -5.71 4.16 5.04
CA TYR A 110 -4.42 3.81 4.42
C TYR A 110 -4.59 2.84 3.23
N TYR A 111 -5.43 1.82 3.40
CA TYR A 111 -5.68 0.81 2.39
C TYR A 111 -6.27 1.41 1.10
N LEU A 112 -7.26 2.30 1.22
CA LEU A 112 -7.90 2.96 0.08
C LEU A 112 -6.93 3.87 -0.68
N VAL A 113 -6.09 4.62 0.03
CA VAL A 113 -5.06 5.47 -0.58
C VAL A 113 -4.09 4.62 -1.39
N LEU A 114 -3.62 3.52 -0.82
CA LEU A 114 -2.76 2.57 -1.54
C LEU A 114 -3.47 1.95 -2.75
N LEU A 115 -4.76 1.64 -2.65
CA LEU A 115 -5.54 1.05 -3.73
C LEU A 115 -5.75 2.02 -4.90
N ILE A 116 -6.15 3.27 -4.62
CA ILE A 116 -6.27 4.34 -5.61
C ILE A 116 -4.92 4.57 -6.29
N HIS A 117 -3.87 4.71 -5.51
CA HIS A 117 -2.53 4.99 -6.03
C HIS A 117 -2.02 3.86 -6.92
N HIS A 118 -2.21 2.60 -6.52
CA HIS A 118 -1.84 1.44 -7.32
C HIS A 118 -2.64 1.39 -8.64
N SER A 119 -3.95 1.68 -8.60
CA SER A 119 -4.79 1.74 -9.80
C SER A 119 -4.35 2.83 -10.77
N ILE A 120 -4.00 4.03 -10.28
CA ILE A 120 -3.51 5.13 -11.14
C ILE A 120 -2.16 4.75 -11.77
N PHE A 121 -1.24 4.18 -10.97
CA PHE A 121 0.05 3.69 -11.48
C PHE A 121 -0.15 2.65 -12.59
N PHE A 122 -1.06 1.71 -12.37
CA PHE A 122 -1.41 0.67 -13.34
C PHE A 122 -1.96 1.29 -14.64
N VAL A 123 -2.95 2.19 -14.56
CA VAL A 123 -3.50 2.83 -15.77
C VAL A 123 -2.43 3.61 -16.53
N ARG A 124 -1.55 4.36 -15.85
CA ARG A 124 -0.50 5.14 -16.54
C ARG A 124 0.60 4.28 -17.16
N ILE A 125 0.93 3.14 -16.58
CA ILE A 125 1.95 2.22 -17.10
C ILE A 125 1.37 1.28 -18.15
N SER A 126 0.19 0.72 -17.89
CA SER A 126 -0.50 -0.19 -18.83
C SER A 126 -0.93 0.52 -20.10
N ASN A 127 -1.34 1.80 -20.07
CA ASN A 127 -1.63 2.56 -21.29
C ASN A 127 -0.38 3.03 -22.05
N ARG A 128 0.83 2.78 -21.54
CA ARG A 128 2.11 3.13 -22.18
C ARG A 128 2.98 1.94 -22.56
N LEU A 129 2.50 0.72 -22.30
CA LEU A 129 3.05 -0.55 -22.80
C LEU A 129 2.27 -0.96 -24.05
#